data_AF-A0A6J8AMV4-F1
#
_entry.id   AF-A0A6J8AMV4-F1
#
_cell.length_a   1.000
_cell.length_b   1.000
_cell.length_c   1.000
_cell.angle_alpha   90.00
_cell.angle_beta   90.00
_cell.angle_gamma   90.00
#
_symmetry.space_group_name_H-M   'P 1'
#
loop_
_entity.id
_entity.type
_entity.pdbx_description
1 polymer ?
#
loop_
_entity_poly.entity_id
_entity_poly.type
_entity_poly.pdbx_seq_one_letter_code
_entity_poly.pdbx_strand_id
1 'polypeptide(L)'
;MATFIWNEGDLEVFIRDHVQTDDAYRRICKGVIKNISEILKNNIKGKYRPDEILKTGSTAKGTAVKGKSDVDLVFLLSRREYQSVDQLHYDLAKILNYIKMHLSHKHPLVLTLEISPPESALLRRIIPVVDIRSIHAKMRGTSDVIRNLYIPSLTKWQRDFVKKSRTEQLKKLTRFVLEEFICSGIVS
;
A
#
# COMPACT_ATOMS: atom_id res chain seq x y z
N MET A 1 6.06 -25.25 -18.21
CA MET A 1 5.48 -23.90 -18.33
C MET A 1 4.96 -23.78 -19.75
N ALA A 2 3.66 -23.50 -19.94
CA ALA A 2 3.15 -23.24 -21.27
C ALA A 2 3.64 -21.86 -21.71
N THR A 3 4.46 -21.81 -22.76
CA THR A 3 4.90 -20.55 -23.36
C THR A 3 3.72 -19.99 -24.17
N PHE A 4 2.95 -19.09 -23.58
CA PHE A 4 1.92 -18.37 -24.32
C PHE A 4 2.59 -17.38 -25.28
N ILE A 5 2.50 -17.66 -26.58
CA ILE A 5 2.84 -16.69 -27.62
C ILE A 5 1.60 -15.82 -27.81
N TRP A 6 1.60 -14.67 -27.16
CA TRP A 6 0.53 -13.69 -27.29
C TRP A 6 0.68 -12.91 -28.60
N ASN A 7 -0.38 -12.81 -29.40
CA ASN A 7 -0.51 -11.70 -30.35
C ASN A 7 -1.11 -10.47 -29.65
N GLU A 8 -1.02 -9.30 -30.27
CA GLU A 8 -1.44 -8.03 -29.67
C GLU A 8 -2.93 -8.03 -29.27
N GLY A 9 -3.79 -8.60 -30.10
CA GLY A 9 -5.24 -8.67 -29.85
C GLY A 9 -5.58 -9.55 -28.65
N ASP A 10 -4.98 -10.74 -28.58
CA ASP A 10 -5.20 -11.69 -27.50
C ASP A 10 -4.68 -11.15 -26.16
N LEU A 11 -3.55 -10.43 -26.18
CA LEU A 11 -3.00 -9.79 -24.99
C LEU A 11 -3.93 -8.70 -24.44
N GLU A 12 -4.47 -7.85 -25.31
CA GLU A 12 -5.39 -6.79 -24.91
C GLU A 12 -6.70 -7.33 -24.33
N VAL A 13 -7.24 -8.40 -24.93
CA VAL A 13 -8.41 -9.12 -24.41
C VAL A 13 -8.11 -9.74 -23.04
N PHE A 14 -6.97 -10.44 -22.92
CA PHE A 14 -6.56 -11.04 -21.66
C PHE A 14 -6.40 -10.00 -20.54
N ILE A 15 -5.71 -8.88 -20.83
CA ILE A 15 -5.53 -7.81 -19.85
C ILE A 15 -6.87 -7.23 -19.42
N ARG A 16 -7.79 -6.98 -20.37
CA ARG A 16 -9.10 -6.41 -20.06
C ARG A 16 -9.94 -7.33 -19.18
N ASP A 17 -9.99 -8.62 -19.51
CA ASP A 17 -10.99 -9.53 -18.94
C ASP A 17 -10.48 -10.20 -17.65
N HIS A 18 -9.17 -10.46 -17.56
CA HIS A 18 -8.57 -11.22 -16.46
C HIS A 18 -7.68 -10.38 -15.53
N VAL A 19 -6.97 -9.38 -16.06
CA VAL A 19 -5.94 -8.66 -15.28
C VAL A 19 -6.46 -7.33 -14.72
N GLN A 20 -7.22 -6.58 -15.51
CA GLN A 20 -7.64 -5.22 -15.18
C GLN A 20 -8.73 -5.22 -14.11
N THR A 21 -8.56 -4.38 -13.07
CA THR A 21 -9.60 -4.19 -12.04
C THR A 21 -10.89 -3.63 -12.62
N ASP A 22 -12.02 -4.15 -12.14
CA ASP A 22 -13.36 -3.67 -12.46
C ASP A 22 -13.94 -2.74 -11.38
N ASP A 23 -15.12 -2.18 -11.66
CA ASP A 23 -15.77 -1.23 -10.76
C ASP A 23 -16.31 -1.89 -9.49
N ALA A 24 -16.59 -3.19 -9.50
CA ALA A 24 -16.97 -3.91 -8.29
C ALA A 24 -15.79 -3.97 -7.32
N TYR A 25 -14.64 -4.44 -7.78
CA TYR A 25 -13.40 -4.50 -6.99
C TYR A 25 -13.02 -3.11 -6.45
N ARG A 26 -13.03 -2.07 -7.29
CA ARG A 26 -12.70 -0.69 -6.87
C ARG A 26 -13.65 -0.17 -5.79
N ARG A 27 -14.94 -0.51 -5.86
CA ARG A 27 -15.94 -0.15 -4.83
C ARG A 27 -15.64 -0.83 -3.50
N ILE A 28 -15.32 -2.12 -3.51
CA ILE A 28 -14.97 -2.87 -2.29
C ILE A 28 -13.70 -2.25 -1.66
N CYS A 29 -12.64 -2.00 -2.45
CA CYS A 29 -11.43 -1.34 -1.95
C CYS A 29 -11.75 0.03 -1.33
N LYS A 30 -12.59 0.84 -1.98
CA LYS A 30 -12.99 2.15 -1.45
C LYS A 30 -13.75 2.03 -0.14
N GLY A 31 -14.64 1.04 -0.01
CA GLY A 31 -15.38 0.75 1.22
C GLY A 31 -14.46 0.38 2.38
N VAL A 32 -13.55 -0.59 2.16
CA VAL A 32 -12.58 -1.03 3.17
C VAL A 32 -11.71 0.14 3.64
N ILE A 33 -11.19 0.94 2.70
CA ILE A 33 -10.35 2.10 3.03
C ILE A 33 -11.11 3.15 3.82
N LYS A 34 -12.37 3.42 3.46
CA LYS A 34 -13.22 4.36 4.18
C LYS A 34 -13.43 3.90 5.62
N ASN A 35 -13.82 2.64 5.82
CA ASN A 35 -14.08 2.08 7.14
C ASN A 35 -12.84 2.15 8.05
N ILE A 36 -11.69 1.68 7.57
CA ILE A 36 -10.44 1.73 8.34
C ILE A 36 -10.03 3.18 8.62
N SER A 37 -10.17 4.07 7.65
CA SER A 37 -9.84 5.48 7.84
C SER A 37 -10.69 6.15 8.93
N GLU A 38 -11.98 5.83 8.98
CA GLU A 38 -12.89 6.30 10.02
C GLU A 38 -12.51 5.75 11.38
N ILE A 39 -12.22 4.44 11.49
CA ILE A 39 -11.77 3.82 12.74
C ILE A 39 -10.50 4.49 13.25
N LEU A 40 -9.49 4.65 12.40
CA LEU A 40 -8.20 5.24 12.79
C LEU A 40 -8.39 6.70 13.21
N LYS A 41 -9.11 7.52 12.44
CA LYS A 41 -9.33 8.94 12.77
C LYS A 41 -10.17 9.16 14.03
N ASN A 42 -11.15 8.29 14.27
CA ASN A 42 -12.09 8.45 15.37
C ASN A 42 -11.56 7.89 16.68
N ASN A 43 -10.78 6.80 16.65
CA ASN A 43 -10.35 6.11 17.86
C ASN A 43 -8.90 6.39 18.26
N ILE A 44 -8.01 6.70 17.31
CA ILE A 44 -6.61 7.04 17.64
C ILE A 44 -6.54 8.51 18.02
N LYS A 45 -6.02 8.80 19.22
CA LYS A 45 -5.93 10.15 19.80
C LYS A 45 -4.50 10.50 20.20
N GLY A 46 -4.32 11.77 20.59
CA GLY A 46 -3.03 12.28 21.05
C GLY A 46 -1.96 12.22 19.97
N LYS A 47 -0.72 11.94 20.38
CA LYS A 47 0.44 12.00 19.49
C LYS A 47 0.45 11.00 18.33
N TYR A 48 -0.30 9.91 18.44
CA TYR A 48 -0.39 8.88 17.40
C TYR A 48 -1.52 9.14 16.39
N ARG A 49 -2.34 10.17 16.61
CA ARG A 49 -3.45 10.49 15.70
C ARG A 49 -2.89 10.81 14.31
N PRO A 50 -3.39 10.17 13.24
CA PRO A 50 -2.94 10.46 11.89
C PRO A 50 -3.47 11.82 11.43
N ASP A 51 -2.58 12.62 10.83
CA ASP A 51 -2.96 13.83 10.07
C ASP A 51 -3.64 13.42 8.76
N GLU A 52 -3.13 12.37 8.12
CA GLU A 52 -3.59 11.89 6.83
C GLU A 52 -3.52 10.37 6.76
N ILE A 53 -4.44 9.78 5.99
CA ILE A 53 -4.43 8.35 5.66
C ILE A 53 -4.42 8.25 4.14
N LEU A 54 -3.43 7.54 3.60
CA LEU A 54 -3.18 7.45 2.17
C LEU A 54 -3.17 5.99 1.74
N LYS A 55 -3.67 5.76 0.53
CA LYS A 55 -3.45 4.48 -0.17
C LYS A 55 -1.99 4.42 -0.62
N THR A 56 -1.38 3.25 -0.49
CA THR A 56 -0.09 2.93 -1.12
C THR A 56 -0.21 1.68 -2.00
N GLY A 57 0.91 1.21 -2.54
CA GLY A 57 0.96 -0.01 -3.36
C GLY A 57 0.29 0.12 -4.73
N SER A 58 -0.02 -1.03 -5.34
CA SER A 58 -0.58 -1.15 -6.69
C SER A 58 -1.95 -0.47 -6.81
N THR A 59 -2.80 -0.64 -5.82
CA THR A 59 -4.13 0.00 -5.73
C THR A 59 -4.03 1.53 -5.74
N ALA A 60 -3.04 2.11 -5.06
CA ALA A 60 -2.84 3.56 -5.08
C ALA A 60 -2.28 4.07 -6.41
N LYS A 61 -1.35 3.32 -7.00
CA LYS A 61 -0.68 3.64 -8.27
C LYS A 61 -1.60 3.45 -9.49
N GLY A 62 -2.69 2.69 -9.33
CA GLY A 62 -3.60 2.33 -10.41
C GLY A 62 -3.13 1.13 -11.22
N THR A 63 -2.21 0.34 -10.67
CA THR A 63 -1.63 -0.86 -11.31
C THR A 63 -2.04 -2.15 -10.60
N ALA A 64 -3.14 -2.10 -9.83
CA ALA A 64 -3.70 -3.28 -9.20
C ALA A 64 -4.14 -4.31 -10.24
N VAL A 65 -3.93 -5.58 -9.91
CA VAL A 65 -4.35 -6.76 -10.65
C VAL A 65 -5.64 -7.28 -10.01
N LYS A 66 -6.63 -7.58 -10.84
CA LYS A 66 -7.97 -8.02 -10.43
C LYS A 66 -7.89 -9.26 -9.55
N GLY A 67 -8.56 -9.22 -8.39
CA GLY A 67 -8.65 -10.36 -7.47
C GLY A 67 -7.35 -10.77 -6.77
N LYS A 68 -6.21 -10.17 -7.11
CA LYS A 68 -4.88 -10.56 -6.58
C LYS A 68 -4.12 -9.44 -5.89
N SER A 69 -4.54 -8.19 -6.09
CA SER A 69 -3.95 -7.06 -5.36
C SER A 69 -4.67 -6.81 -4.04
N ASP A 70 -3.87 -6.52 -3.02
CA ASP A 70 -4.38 -6.03 -1.75
C ASP A 70 -4.46 -4.50 -1.71
N VAL A 71 -5.08 -4.00 -0.65
CA VAL A 71 -5.02 -2.63 -0.21
C VAL A 71 -3.93 -2.50 0.84
N ASP A 72 -2.99 -1.58 0.59
CA ASP A 72 -2.05 -1.10 1.59
C ASP A 72 -2.38 0.35 1.96
N LEU A 73 -2.30 0.66 3.25
CA LEU A 73 -2.50 2.00 3.79
C LEU A 73 -1.25 2.50 4.51
N VAL A 74 -0.93 3.77 4.30
CA VAL A 74 0.01 4.52 5.14
C VAL A 74 -0.74 5.58 5.94
N PHE A 75 -0.36 5.76 7.20
CA PHE A 75 -0.91 6.79 8.09
C PHE A 75 0.20 7.76 8.43
N LEU A 76 0.02 8.98 7.94
CA LEU A 76 0.92 10.07 8.16
C LEU A 76 0.69 10.59 9.58
N LEU A 77 1.68 10.39 10.44
CA LEU A 77 1.67 10.89 11.80
C LEU A 77 1.81 12.41 11.80
N SER A 78 1.30 13.03 12.87
CA SER A 78 1.37 14.47 13.07
C SER A 78 2.80 14.98 12.94
N ARG A 79 3.01 15.96 12.06
CA ARG A 79 4.33 16.61 11.90
C ARG A 79 4.78 17.39 13.14
N ARG A 80 3.85 17.71 14.04
CA ARG A 80 4.18 18.35 15.33
C ARG A 80 4.87 17.36 16.26
N GLU A 81 4.46 16.11 16.19
CA GLU A 81 4.89 15.02 17.08
C GLU A 81 6.06 14.23 16.49
N TYR A 82 6.08 14.06 15.17
CA TYR A 82 7.08 13.29 14.44
C TYR A 82 7.69 14.10 13.30
N GLN A 83 8.97 14.46 13.48
CA GLN A 83 9.74 15.29 12.54
C GLN A 83 10.82 14.50 11.80
N SER A 84 11.15 13.29 12.27
CA SER A 84 12.16 12.43 11.64
C SER A 84 11.76 10.95 11.63
N VAL A 85 12.38 10.21 10.71
CA VAL A 85 12.24 8.75 10.64
C VAL A 85 12.87 8.08 11.86
N ASP A 86 13.90 8.68 12.47
CA ASP A 86 14.52 8.17 13.69
C ASP A 86 13.57 8.19 14.89
N GLN A 87 12.79 9.27 15.04
CA GLN A 87 11.73 9.35 16.06
C GLN A 87 10.64 8.30 15.81
N LEU A 88 10.24 8.13 14.56
CA LEU A 88 9.31 7.06 14.18
C LEU A 88 9.87 5.69 14.53
N HIS A 89 11.13 5.41 14.18
CA HIS A 89 11.79 4.13 14.45
C HIS A 89 11.79 3.81 15.96
N TYR A 90 12.13 4.80 16.78
CA TYR A 90 12.16 4.66 18.24
C TYR A 90 10.77 4.33 18.84
N ASP A 91 9.71 4.96 18.34
CA ASP A 91 8.34 4.75 18.85
C ASP A 91 7.56 3.67 18.08
N LEU A 92 8.12 3.08 17.03
CA LEU A 92 7.39 2.25 16.05
C LEU A 92 6.60 1.12 16.71
N ALA A 93 7.25 0.36 17.60
CA ALA A 93 6.62 -0.76 18.31
C ALA A 93 5.43 -0.28 19.17
N LYS A 94 5.57 0.87 19.85
CA LYS A 94 4.50 1.45 20.67
C LYS A 94 3.33 1.92 19.81
N ILE A 95 3.62 2.57 18.69
CA ILE A 95 2.61 3.02 17.73
C ILE A 95 1.83 1.82 17.19
N LEU A 96 2.53 0.78 16.71
CA LEU A 96 1.89 -0.40 16.16
C LEU A 96 1.04 -1.14 17.20
N ASN A 97 1.52 -1.30 18.44
CA ASN A 97 0.74 -1.91 19.51
C ASN A 97 -0.50 -1.07 19.86
N TYR A 98 -0.37 0.26 19.90
CA TYR A 98 -1.51 1.15 20.13
C TYR A 98 -2.56 1.01 19.03
N ILE A 99 -2.14 0.97 17.76
CA ILE A 99 -3.04 0.75 16.62
C ILE A 99 -3.68 -0.63 16.69
N LYS A 100 -2.90 -1.70 16.93
CA LYS A 100 -3.39 -3.08 17.08
C LYS A 100 -4.53 -3.14 18.10
N MET A 101 -4.32 -2.57 19.28
CA MET A 101 -5.32 -2.55 20.35
C MET A 101 -6.63 -1.88 19.92
N HIS A 102 -6.58 -0.79 19.16
CA HIS A 102 -7.79 -0.09 18.72
C HIS A 102 -8.48 -0.73 17.51
N LEU A 103 -7.76 -1.56 16.75
CA LEU A 103 -8.31 -2.33 15.62
C LEU A 103 -8.86 -3.69 16.07
N SER A 104 -8.21 -4.38 17.03
CA SER A 104 -8.59 -5.73 17.48
C SER A 104 -9.96 -5.80 18.11
N HIS A 105 -10.34 -4.78 18.88
CA HIS A 105 -11.63 -4.73 19.56
C HIS A 105 -12.82 -4.51 18.62
N LYS A 106 -12.58 -4.17 17.34
CA LYS A 106 -13.65 -3.73 16.43
C LYS A 106 -13.68 -4.43 15.07
N HIS A 107 -12.67 -5.22 14.72
CA HIS A 107 -12.68 -5.96 13.45
C HIS A 107 -11.78 -7.22 13.47
N PRO A 108 -12.35 -8.43 13.58
CA PRO A 108 -11.59 -9.68 13.54
C PRO A 108 -10.81 -9.91 12.24
N LEU A 109 -11.29 -9.33 11.11
CA LEU A 109 -10.69 -9.51 9.78
C LEU A 109 -9.57 -8.51 9.42
N VAL A 110 -9.14 -7.65 10.36
CA VAL A 110 -8.13 -6.58 10.10
C VAL A 110 -6.77 -6.87 10.73
N LEU A 111 -6.64 -7.98 11.46
CA LEU A 111 -5.38 -8.33 12.13
C LEU A 111 -4.73 -9.57 11.56
N THR A 112 -4.16 -9.37 10.38
CA THR A 112 -2.83 -9.91 10.12
C THR A 112 -1.88 -8.72 10.01
N LEU A 113 -1.56 -8.11 11.16
CA LEU A 113 -0.35 -7.31 11.27
C LEU A 113 0.83 -8.28 11.47
N GLU A 114 1.06 -9.11 10.46
CA GLU A 114 2.22 -9.97 10.19
C GLU A 114 2.43 -9.91 8.66
N ILE A 115 3.64 -9.69 8.15
CA ILE A 115 4.47 -10.81 7.67
C ILE A 115 3.55 -11.94 7.11
N SER A 116 3.15 -11.79 5.85
CA SER A 116 2.34 -12.73 5.03
C SER A 116 0.84 -12.92 5.37
N PRO A 117 0.00 -13.20 4.36
CA PRO A 117 -1.44 -12.95 4.40
C PRO A 117 -2.29 -14.21 4.63
N PRO A 118 -3.56 -14.07 5.08
CA PRO A 118 -4.62 -15.00 4.73
C PRO A 118 -5.22 -14.60 3.37
N GLU A 119 -5.55 -15.61 2.55
CA GLU A 119 -6.01 -15.55 1.15
C GLU A 119 -7.33 -14.78 0.88
N SER A 120 -7.86 -14.01 1.84
CA SER A 120 -9.13 -13.29 1.71
C SER A 120 -9.13 -11.86 2.28
N ALA A 121 -8.03 -11.38 2.85
CA ALA A 121 -7.98 -10.06 3.46
C ALA A 121 -7.67 -8.97 2.43
N LEU A 122 -8.68 -8.21 1.99
CA LEU A 122 -8.49 -7.09 1.06
C LEU A 122 -7.56 -5.99 1.60
N LEU A 123 -7.36 -5.90 2.92
CA LEU A 123 -6.36 -5.02 3.53
C LEU A 123 -5.17 -5.85 4.02
N ARG A 124 -3.98 -5.58 3.50
CA ARG A 124 -2.76 -6.31 3.87
C ARG A 124 -1.91 -5.58 4.89
N ARG A 125 -1.67 -4.27 4.71
CA ARG A 125 -0.75 -3.53 5.58
C ARG A 125 -1.25 -2.15 5.97
N ILE A 126 -0.86 -1.81 7.20
CA ILE A 126 -1.07 -0.56 7.88
C ILE A 126 0.35 -0.10 8.31
N ILE A 127 0.92 0.92 7.65
CA ILE A 127 2.30 1.42 7.90
C ILE A 127 2.33 2.89 8.41
N PRO A 128 2.91 3.18 9.60
CA PRO A 128 3.09 4.55 10.07
C PRO A 128 4.21 5.23 9.30
N VAL A 129 3.98 6.48 8.94
CA VAL A 129 4.94 7.29 8.18
C VAL A 129 5.02 8.71 8.71
N VAL A 130 6.13 9.37 8.38
CA VAL A 130 6.35 10.79 8.68
C VAL A 130 6.51 11.56 7.39
N ASP A 131 6.22 12.86 7.43
CA ASP A 131 6.35 13.70 6.24
C ASP A 131 7.81 14.06 5.99
N ILE A 132 8.39 13.48 4.95
CA ILE A 132 9.79 13.70 4.60
C ILE A 132 9.91 14.66 3.42
N ARG A 133 10.28 15.91 3.71
CA ARG A 133 10.49 16.95 2.69
C ARG A 133 11.91 16.97 2.11
N SER A 134 12.89 16.41 2.84
CA SER A 134 14.29 16.36 2.42
C SER A 134 14.91 15.02 2.82
N ILE A 135 15.34 14.26 1.81
CA ILE A 135 15.57 12.81 1.95
C ILE A 135 16.88 12.32 1.32
N HIS A 136 17.37 12.99 0.28
CA HIS A 136 18.39 12.42 -0.60
C HIS A 136 19.77 12.27 0.05
N ALA A 137 20.10 13.14 1.01
CA ALA A 137 21.34 13.04 1.78
C ALA A 137 21.19 12.04 2.94
N LYS A 138 20.04 12.05 3.63
CA LYS A 138 19.81 11.21 4.82
C LYS A 138 19.69 9.73 4.48
N MET A 139 19.03 9.35 3.38
CA MET A 139 18.85 7.93 3.03
C MET A 139 20.14 7.19 2.63
N ARG A 140 21.16 7.88 2.11
CA ARG A 140 22.35 7.23 1.54
C ARG A 140 23.35 6.68 2.57
N GLY A 141 23.27 7.12 3.83
CA GLY A 141 24.18 6.70 4.91
C GLY A 141 23.50 5.93 6.04
N THR A 142 22.28 5.45 5.83
CA THR A 142 21.42 4.90 6.89
C THR A 142 21.31 3.38 6.78
N SER A 143 21.17 2.69 7.93
CA SER A 143 20.99 1.24 7.98
C SER A 143 19.74 0.77 7.22
N ASP A 144 19.73 -0.48 6.77
CA ASP A 144 18.62 -1.08 6.02
C ASP A 144 17.27 -0.98 6.77
N VAL A 145 17.30 -1.16 8.09
CA VAL A 145 16.10 -1.07 8.95
C VAL A 145 15.46 0.31 8.86
N ILE A 146 16.26 1.37 9.03
CA ILE A 146 15.75 2.75 9.01
C ILE A 146 15.42 3.15 7.56
N ARG A 147 16.20 2.70 6.57
CA ARG A 147 15.91 2.88 5.14
C ARG A 147 14.52 2.34 4.76
N ASN A 148 14.11 1.21 5.33
CA ASN A 148 12.79 0.63 5.10
C ASN A 148 11.62 1.47 5.65
N LEU A 149 11.87 2.41 6.58
CA LEU A 149 10.86 3.36 7.07
C LEU A 149 10.76 4.63 6.21
N TYR A 150 11.84 4.96 5.52
CA TYR A 150 11.87 6.05 4.56
C TYR A 150 11.04 5.74 3.31
N ILE A 151 11.06 4.50 2.80
CA ILE A 151 10.37 4.13 1.56
C ILE A 151 8.85 4.39 1.62
N PRO A 152 8.11 3.91 2.64
CA PRO A 152 6.67 4.17 2.73
C PRO A 152 6.34 5.65 2.91
N SER A 153 7.23 6.41 3.54
CA SER A 153 7.09 7.87 3.73
C SER A 153 7.17 8.64 2.40
N LEU A 154 7.69 8.03 1.33
CA LEU A 154 7.66 8.55 -0.05
C LEU A 154 6.40 8.19 -0.85
N THR A 155 5.40 7.57 -0.22
CA THR A 155 4.20 7.05 -0.92
C THR A 155 3.56 8.08 -1.86
N LYS A 156 3.46 9.35 -1.47
CA LYS A 156 2.89 10.40 -2.34
C LYS A 156 3.68 10.53 -3.64
N TRP A 157 5.01 10.62 -3.57
CA TRP A 157 5.86 10.78 -4.74
C TRP A 157 5.86 9.53 -5.61
N GLN A 158 5.94 8.34 -5.00
CA GLN A 158 5.85 7.07 -5.73
C GLN A 158 4.52 6.92 -6.47
N ARG A 159 3.41 7.26 -5.81
CA ARG A 159 2.08 7.24 -6.41
C ARG A 159 1.99 8.24 -7.56
N ASP A 160 2.41 9.47 -7.32
CA ASP A 160 2.29 10.56 -8.28
C ASP A 160 3.19 10.34 -9.49
N PHE A 161 4.38 9.76 -9.31
CA PHE A 161 5.26 9.34 -10.40
C PHE A 161 4.54 8.38 -11.36
N VAL A 162 3.93 7.32 -10.83
CA VAL A 162 3.21 6.34 -11.66
C VAL A 162 1.93 6.94 -12.24
N LYS A 163 1.17 7.72 -11.46
CA LYS A 163 -0.09 8.33 -11.94
C LYS A 163 0.12 9.39 -13.01
N LYS A 164 1.24 10.12 -12.97
CA LYS A 164 1.60 11.13 -13.97
C LYS A 164 2.09 10.51 -15.27
N SER A 165 2.40 9.20 -15.30
CA SER A 165 2.61 8.50 -16.57
C SER A 165 1.33 8.57 -17.40
N ARG A 166 1.42 9.26 -18.55
CA ARG A 166 0.25 9.70 -19.33
C ARG A 166 -0.39 8.61 -20.20
N THR A 167 0.12 7.36 -20.17
CA THR A 167 -0.34 6.30 -21.08
C THR A 167 -1.00 5.16 -20.30
N GLU A 168 -2.29 4.92 -20.55
CA GLU A 168 -2.98 3.74 -20.02
C GLU A 168 -2.34 2.43 -20.50
N GLN A 169 -1.69 2.45 -21.67
CA GLN A 169 -0.90 1.34 -22.20
C GLN A 169 0.23 0.93 -21.24
N LEU A 170 0.97 1.89 -20.66
CA LEU A 170 2.04 1.55 -19.71
C LEU A 170 1.49 0.91 -18.45
N LYS A 171 0.31 1.36 -17.98
CA LYS A 171 -0.35 0.75 -16.83
C LYS A 171 -0.87 -0.66 -17.15
N LYS A 172 -1.42 -0.89 -18.34
CA LYS A 172 -1.81 -2.22 -18.83
C LYS A 172 -0.62 -3.17 -18.84
N LEU A 173 0.49 -2.76 -19.45
CA LEU A 173 1.73 -3.54 -19.46
C LEU A 173 2.25 -3.82 -18.04
N THR A 174 2.24 -2.81 -17.17
CA THR A 174 2.65 -2.97 -15.78
C THR A 174 1.78 -4.03 -15.07
N ARG A 175 0.47 -4.01 -15.27
CA ARG A 175 -0.44 -5.01 -14.68
C ARG A 175 -0.16 -6.40 -15.22
N PHE A 176 0.09 -6.54 -16.52
CA PHE A 176 0.44 -7.81 -17.14
C PHE A 176 1.73 -8.40 -16.55
N VAL A 177 2.79 -7.59 -16.46
CA VAL A 177 4.07 -8.03 -15.84
C VAL A 177 3.86 -8.41 -14.37
N LEU A 178 3.05 -7.67 -13.63
CA LEU A 178 2.71 -8.01 -12.24
C LEU A 178 1.95 -9.34 -12.15
N GLU A 179 0.98 -9.58 -13.04
CA GLU A 179 0.25 -10.85 -13.12
C GLU A 179 1.19 -12.04 -13.33
N GLU A 180 2.14 -11.92 -14.27
CA GLU A 180 3.14 -12.96 -14.52
C GLU A 180 4.03 -13.21 -13.29
N PHE A 181 4.46 -12.15 -12.60
CA PHE A 181 5.28 -12.28 -11.39
C PHE A 181 4.51 -12.89 -10.22
N ILE A 182 3.22 -12.57 -10.06
CA ILE A 182 2.36 -13.17 -9.04
C ILE A 182 2.14 -14.65 -9.35
N CYS A 183 1.78 -14.99 -10.59
CA CYS A 183 1.61 -16.37 -11.03
C CYS A 183 2.89 -17.22 -10.90
N SER A 184 4.06 -16.58 -11.07
CA SER A 184 5.37 -17.22 -10.90
C SER A 184 5.85 -17.28 -9.43
N GLY A 185 5.07 -16.77 -8.48
CA GLY A 185 5.43 -16.73 -7.05
C GLY A 185 6.59 -15.78 -6.71
N ILE A 186 6.99 -14.90 -7.63
CA ILE A 186 8.10 -13.94 -7.44
C ILE A 186 7.66 -12.81 -6.50
N VAL A 187 6.39 -12.41 -6.58
CA VAL A 187 5.80 -11.38 -5.73
C VAL A 187 4.43 -11.83 -5.22
N SER A 188 4.07 -11.38 -4.02
CA SER A 188 2.76 -11.61 -3.39
C SER A 188 2.05 -10.30 -3.14
#